data_AF-A0A379U146-F1
#
_entry.id   AF-A0A379U146-F1
#
_cell.length_a   1.000
_cell.length_b   1.000
_cell.length_c   1.000
_cell.angle_alpha   90.00
_cell.angle_beta   90.00
_cell.angle_gamma   90.00
#
_symmetry.space_group_name_H-M   'P 1'
#
loop_
_entity.id
_entity.type
_entity.pdbx_description
1 polymer ?
#
loop_
_entity_poly.entity_id
_entity_poly.type
_entity_poly.pdbx_seq_one_letter_code
_entity_poly.pdbx_strand_id
1 'polypeptide(L)' 'MLALLSRYGYEVKADMTAREQQRVIMAFQMHFRPAQWNGIADAETQAIAEALLEKYGQD' A
#
# COMPACT_ATOMS: atom_id res chain seq x y z
N MET A 1 -7.37 -1.43 -0.46
CA MET A 1 -5.90 -1.34 -0.34
C MET A 1 -5.19 -0.94 -1.63
N LEU A 2 -5.10 -1.79 -2.67
CA LEU A 2 -4.25 -1.51 -3.84
C LEU A 2 -4.58 -0.19 -4.55
N ALA A 3 -5.86 0.20 -4.61
CA ALA A 3 -6.27 1.50 -5.13
C ALA A 3 -5.67 2.68 -4.35
N LEU A 4 -5.52 2.57 -3.02
CA LEU A 4 -4.90 3.60 -2.19
C LEU A 4 -3.40 3.71 -2.52
N LEU A 5 -2.71 2.56 -2.64
CA LEU A 5 -1.29 2.54 -2.98
C LEU A 5 -1.04 3.07 -4.40
N SER A 6 -1.92 2.76 -5.35
CA SER A 6 -1.85 3.32 -6.69
C SER A 6 -1.99 4.84 -6.69
N ARG A 7 -2.98 5.38 -5.95
CA ARG A 7 -3.14 6.82 -5.77
C ARG A 7 -1.95 7.49 -5.09
N TYR A 8 -1.28 6.77 -4.20
CA TYR A 8 -0.08 7.25 -3.51
C TYR A 8 1.18 7.22 -4.41
N GLY A 9 1.17 6.40 -5.48
CA GLY A 9 2.26 6.35 -6.47
C GLY A 9 2.92 4.98 -6.67
N TYR A 10 2.41 3.91 -6.03
CA TYR A 10 2.88 2.55 -6.32
C TYR A 10 2.32 2.06 -7.66
N GLU A 11 3.16 1.36 -8.42
CA GLU A 11 2.71 0.69 -9.65
C GLU A 11 1.76 -0.46 -9.30
N VAL A 12 0.51 -0.35 -9.75
CA VAL A 12 -0.51 -1.40 -9.63
C VAL A 12 -1.12 -1.61 -11.01
N LYS A 13 -1.01 -2.83 -11.53
CA LYS A 13 -1.59 -3.22 -12.83
C LYS A 13 -2.81 -4.10 -12.63
N ALA A 14 -3.75 -4.05 -13.58
CA ALA A 14 -5.00 -4.80 -13.51
C ALA A 14 -4.80 -6.32 -13.61
N ASP A 15 -3.73 -6.76 -14.26
CA ASP A 15 -3.38 -8.17 -14.51
C ASP A 15 -2.41 -8.76 -13.47
N MET A 16 -2.13 -8.04 -12.37
CA MET A 16 -1.26 -8.55 -11.31
C MET A 16 -1.81 -9.83 -10.67
N THR A 17 -0.96 -10.84 -10.60
CA THR A 17 -1.18 -12.03 -9.78
C THR A 17 -1.30 -11.65 -8.31
N ALA A 18 -1.94 -12.51 -7.51
CA ALA A 18 -2.04 -12.31 -6.06
C ALA A 18 -0.66 -12.13 -5.39
N ARG A 19 0.37 -12.81 -5.91
CA ARG A 19 1.75 -12.70 -5.40
C ARG A 19 2.38 -11.33 -5.72
N GLU A 20 2.08 -10.76 -6.87
CA GLU A 20 2.56 -9.41 -7.24
C GLU A 20 1.85 -8.35 -6.41
N GLN A 21 0.53 -8.48 -6.22
CA GLN A 21 -0.24 -7.60 -5.33
C GLN A 21 0.32 -7.62 -3.89
N GLN A 22 0.62 -8.81 -3.37
CA GLN A 22 1.23 -8.97 -2.05
C GLN A 22 2.59 -8.27 -1.95
N ARG A 23 3.42 -8.34 -3.01
CA ARG A 23 4.72 -7.66 -3.04
C ARG A 23 4.59 -6.14 -3.01
N VAL A 24 3.57 -5.57 -3.65
CA VAL A 24 3.29 -4.13 -3.58
C VAL A 24 2.94 -3.72 -2.15
N ILE A 25 2.05 -4.47 -1.48
CA ILE A 25 1.67 -4.21 -0.09
C ILE A 25 2.88 -4.37 0.85
N MET A 26 3.69 -5.39 0.63
CA MET A 26 4.91 -5.63 1.39
C MET A 26 5.91 -4.48 1.23
N ALA A 27 6.12 -3.99 0.01
CA ALA A 27 6.99 -2.85 -0.24
C ALA A 27 6.47 -1.59 0.48
N PHE A 28 5.17 -1.34 0.49
CA PHE A 28 4.58 -0.26 1.27
C PHE A 28 4.83 -0.42 2.78
N GLN A 29 4.57 -1.61 3.32
CA GLN A 29 4.82 -1.90 4.74
C GLN A 29 6.29 -1.74 5.12
N MET A 30 7.23 -2.14 4.28
CA MET A 30 8.66 -1.94 4.55
C MET A 30 9.03 -0.46 4.72
N HIS A 31 8.34 0.46 4.04
CA HIS A 31 8.60 1.90 4.15
C HIS A 31 7.87 2.54 5.34
N PHE A 32 6.60 2.19 5.56
CA PHE A 32 5.73 2.93 6.48
C PHE A 32 5.27 2.14 7.71
N ARG A 33 5.45 0.81 7.72
CA ARG A 33 5.12 -0.09 8.84
C ARG A 33 6.18 -1.19 9.00
N PRO A 34 7.46 -0.84 9.24
CA PRO A 34 8.56 -1.80 9.21
C PRO A 34 8.47 -2.90 10.28
N ALA A 35 7.68 -2.67 11.34
CA ALA A 35 7.42 -3.66 12.37
C ALA A 35 6.69 -4.92 11.84
N GLN A 36 5.93 -4.81 10.74
CA GLN A 36 5.23 -5.94 10.13
C GLN A 36 5.02 -5.73 8.63
N TRP A 37 5.73 -6.53 7.82
CA TRP A 37 5.71 -6.47 6.35
C TRP A 37 5.35 -7.81 5.71
N ASN A 38 4.31 -8.49 6.20
CA ASN A 38 3.89 -9.79 5.65
C ASN A 38 3.16 -9.69 4.28
N GLY A 39 2.96 -8.48 3.76
CA GLY A 39 2.23 -8.20 2.52
C GLY A 39 0.71 -8.37 2.63
N ILE A 40 0.19 -8.53 3.85
CA ILE A 40 -1.25 -8.61 4.13
C ILE A 40 -1.74 -7.23 4.54
N ALA A 41 -2.74 -6.72 3.85
CA ALA A 41 -3.35 -5.43 4.17
C ALA A 41 -4.33 -5.57 5.34
N ASP A 42 -3.85 -5.32 6.55
CA ASP A 42 -4.68 -5.18 7.76
C ASP A 42 -5.18 -3.73 7.93
N ALA A 43 -6.01 -3.52 8.96
CA ALA A 43 -6.60 -2.21 9.26
C ALA A 43 -5.56 -1.11 9.49
N GLU A 44 -4.43 -1.44 10.13
CA GLU A 44 -3.34 -0.48 10.37
C GLU A 44 -2.64 -0.10 9.05
N THR A 45 -2.35 -1.09 8.20
CA THR A 45 -1.77 -0.86 6.88
C THR A 45 -2.67 0.04 6.02
N GLN A 46 -3.99 -0.14 6.09
CA GLN A 46 -4.95 0.71 5.40
C GLN A 46 -4.99 2.13 5.99
N ALA A 47 -5.06 2.27 7.32
CA ALA A 47 -5.09 3.58 7.98
C ALA A 47 -3.84 4.43 7.67
N ILE A 48 -2.66 3.81 7.61
CA ILE A 48 -1.41 4.50 7.23
C ILE A 48 -1.50 5.00 5.78
N ALA A 49 -2.01 4.19 4.85
CA ALA A 49 -2.16 4.60 3.46
C ALA A 49 -3.17 5.75 3.28
N GLU A 50 -4.28 5.72 4.02
CA GLU A 50 -5.27 6.79 4.03
C GLU A 50 -4.70 8.09 4.60
N ALA A 51 -4.00 8.03 5.75
CA ALA A 51 -3.37 9.20 6.36
C ALA A 51 -2.29 9.83 5.46
N LEU A 52 -1.54 9.02 4.72
CA LEU A 52 -0.56 9.52 3.75
C LEU A 52 -1.24 10.22 2.56
N LEU A 53 -2.34 9.67 2.05
CA LEU A 53 -3.13 10.32 0.99
C LEU A 53 -3.81 11.60 1.47
N GLU A 54 -4.28 11.65 2.71
CA GLU A 54 -4.85 12.87 3.28
C GLU A 54 -3.78 13.97 3.38
N LYS A 55 -2.56 13.61 3.80
CA LYS A 55 -1.46 14.55 3.99
C LYS A 55 -0.79 15.01 2.70
N TYR A 56 -0.73 14.16 1.67
CA TYR A 56 0.07 14.40 0.46
C TYR A 56 -0.70 14.25 -0.86
N GLY A 57 -1.97 13.84 -0.84
CA GLY A 57 -2.77 13.55 -2.03
C GLY A 57 -3.74 14.66 -2.43
N GLN A 58 -3.54 15.89 -1.96
CA GLN A 58 -4.37 17.06 -2.27
C GLN A 58 -3.85 17.94 -3.43
N ASP A 59 -2.86 17.48 -4.17
CA ASP A 59 -2.34 18.20 -5.34
C ASP A 59 -3.30 18.15 -6.55
#